data_AF-A0A6V8K9D5-F1
#
_entry.id   AF-A0A6V8K9D5-F1
#
_cell.length_a   1.000
_cell.length_b   1.000
_cell.length_c   1.000
_cell.angle_alpha   90.00
_cell.angle_beta   90.00
_cell.angle_gamma   90.00
#
_symmetry.space_group_name_H-M   'P 1'
#
loop_
_entity.id
_entity.type
_entity.pdbx_description
1 polymer ?
#
loop_
_entity_poly.entity_id
_entity_poly.type
_entity_poly.pdbx_seq_one_letter_code
_entity_poly.pdbx_strand_id
1 'polypeptide(L)' 'MDGFDVGAADVEPTADDLAAIQAEWSLIEAGIDLVDAEARMAAANPPCELDWQALRSAEARVQRAMTAFYARPAARRAVA' A
#
# COMPACT_ATOMS: atom_id res chain seq x y z
N MET A 1 -1.18 13.43 30.79
CA MET A 1 -1.55 13.03 29.42
C MET A 1 -0.79 13.96 28.52
N ASP A 2 0.43 13.54 28.16
CA ASP A 2 1.33 14.37 27.36
C ASP A 2 0.74 14.48 25.96
N GLY A 3 0.51 15.74 25.55
CA GLY A 3 0.08 16.06 24.21
C GLY A 3 1.10 15.51 23.22
N PHE A 4 0.62 14.77 22.24
CA PHE A 4 1.45 14.35 21.12
C PHE A 4 1.75 15.60 20.31
N ASP A 5 2.86 16.25 20.63
CA ASP A 5 3.45 17.31 19.83
C ASP A 5 3.89 16.69 18.50
N VAL A 6 3.03 16.79 17.48
CA VAL A 6 3.37 16.39 16.10
C VAL A 6 4.25 17.50 15.51
N GLY A 7 5.45 17.67 16.08
CA GLY A 7 6.41 18.72 15.75
C GLY A 7 7.06 18.55 14.37
N ALA A 8 6.28 18.69 13.30
CA ALA A 8 6.76 18.71 11.92
C ALA A 8 6.07 19.82 11.10
N ALA A 9 5.97 21.03 11.67
CA ALA A 9 5.34 22.22 11.10
C ALA A 9 3.83 22.10 10.85
N ASP A 10 3.05 23.07 11.36
CA ASP A 10 1.62 23.25 11.06
C ASP A 10 1.38 23.69 9.59
N VAL A 11 1.98 22.98 8.64
CA VAL A 11 1.77 23.17 7.21
C VAL A 11 0.79 22.11 6.76
N GLU A 12 -0.40 22.56 6.39
CA GLU A 12 -1.40 21.70 5.75
C GLU A 12 -0.77 21.05 4.49
N PRO A 13 -0.96 19.74 4.26
CA PRO A 13 -0.49 19.09 3.05
C PRO A 13 -0.92 19.83 1.80
N THR A 14 0.02 20.00 0.87
CA THR A 14 -0.32 20.59 -0.42
C THR A 14 -1.17 19.62 -1.25
N ALA A 15 -1.82 20.13 -2.30
CA ALA A 15 -2.56 19.28 -3.23
C ALA A 15 -1.66 18.21 -3.87
N ASP A 16 -0.38 18.51 -4.09
CA ASP A 16 0.60 17.55 -4.62
C ASP A 16 0.96 16.47 -3.60
N ASP A 17 1.05 16.82 -2.31
CA ASP A 17 1.27 15.85 -1.23
C ASP A 17 0.07 14.88 -1.12
N LEU A 18 -1.15 15.42 -1.16
CA LEU A 18 -2.37 14.60 -1.14
C LEU A 18 -2.48 13.71 -2.40
N ALA A 19 -2.08 14.22 -3.56
CA ALA A 19 -2.05 13.44 -4.80
C ALA A 19 -1.01 12.32 -4.76
N ALA A 20 0.13 12.53 -4.10
CA ALA A 20 1.14 11.50 -3.90
C ALA A 20 0.59 10.36 -3.01
N ILE A 21 -0.05 10.70 -1.88
CA ILE A 21 -0.70 9.72 -0.99
C ILE A 21 -1.78 8.93 -1.75
N GLN A 22 -2.63 9.62 -2.53
CA GLN A 22 -3.68 8.96 -3.30
C GLN A 22 -3.10 8.01 -4.38
N ALA A 23 -1.92 8.32 -4.93
CA ALA A 23 -1.25 7.45 -5.90
C ALA A 23 -0.71 6.16 -5.26
N GLU A 24 -0.39 6.16 -3.97
CA GLU A 24 0.06 4.97 -3.22
C GLU A 24 -1.09 4.00 -2.91
N TRP A 25 -2.34 4.48 -2.95
CA TRP A 25 -3.49 3.74 -2.47
C TRP A 25 -3.66 2.37 -3.13
N SER A 26 -3.47 2.28 -4.45
CA SER A 26 -3.58 1.00 -5.18
C SER A 26 -2.52 -0.02 -4.76
N LEU A 27 -1.33 0.43 -4.33
CA LEU A 27 -0.28 -0.46 -3.80
C LEU A 27 -0.64 -0.93 -2.38
N ILE A 28 -1.18 -0.04 -1.55
CA ILE A 28 -1.65 -0.36 -0.20
C ILE A 28 -2.78 -1.40 -0.27
N GLU A 29 -3.79 -1.18 -1.11
CA GLU A 29 -4.89 -2.14 -1.30
C GLU A 29 -4.38 -3.53 -1.73
N ALA A 30 -3.44 -3.58 -2.68
CA ALA A 30 -2.84 -4.85 -3.09
C ALA A 30 -2.07 -5.54 -1.94
N GLY A 31 -1.42 -4.75 -1.07
CA GLY A 31 -0.76 -5.26 0.13
C GLY A 31 -1.74 -5.83 1.16
N ILE A 32 -2.89 -5.19 1.36
CA ILE A 32 -3.96 -5.71 2.22
C ILE A 32 -4.48 -7.05 1.70
N ASP A 33 -4.75 -7.15 0.39
CA ASP A 33 -5.19 -8.39 -0.26
C ASP A 33 -4.17 -9.54 -0.04
N LEU A 34 -2.86 -9.23 -0.07
CA LEU A 34 -1.80 -10.21 0.17
C LEU A 34 -1.81 -10.69 1.62
N VAL A 35 -1.84 -9.77 2.59
CA VAL A 35 -1.89 -10.13 4.03
C VAL A 35 -3.13 -10.97 4.34
N ASP A 36 -4.28 -10.66 3.74
CA ASP A 36 -5.49 -11.46 3.88
C ASP A 36 -5.34 -12.87 3.29
N ALA A 37 -4.65 -13.03 2.15
CA ALA A 37 -4.35 -14.33 1.57
C ALA A 37 -3.37 -15.13 2.44
N GLU A 38 -2.32 -14.49 2.96
CA GLU A 38 -1.37 -15.10 3.90
C GLU A 38 -2.06 -15.55 5.20
N ALA A 39 -2.97 -14.74 5.73
CA ALA A 39 -3.76 -15.09 6.91
C ALA A 39 -4.64 -16.32 6.68
N ARG A 40 -5.29 -16.43 5.49
CA ARG A 40 -6.04 -17.64 5.10
C ARG A 40 -5.15 -18.87 5.03
N MET A 41 -3.99 -18.75 4.38
CA MET A 41 -2.99 -19.81 4.28
C MET A 41 -2.52 -20.30 5.66
N ALA A 42 -2.28 -19.38 6.60
CA ALA A 42 -1.87 -19.71 7.96
C ALA A 42 -2.98 -20.37 8.79
N ALA A 43 -4.25 -20.03 8.52
CA ALA A 43 -5.41 -20.60 9.21
C ALA A 43 -5.82 -21.98 8.66
N ALA A 44 -5.47 -22.30 7.41
CA ALA A 44 -5.85 -23.55 6.76
C ALA A 44 -4.94 -24.72 7.17
N ASN A 45 -5.52 -25.91 7.36
CA ASN A 45 -4.78 -27.13 7.68
C ASN A 45 -5.45 -28.40 7.10
N PRO A 46 -5.04 -28.89 5.92
CA PRO A 46 -4.11 -28.27 4.97
C PRO A 46 -4.77 -27.15 4.14
N PRO A 47 -3.99 -26.21 3.57
CA PRO A 47 -4.49 -25.27 2.56
C PRO A 47 -5.00 -26.00 1.32
N CYS A 48 -6.10 -25.52 0.74
CA CYS A 48 -6.64 -26.04 -0.51
C CYS A 48 -6.10 -25.28 -1.73
N GLU A 49 -6.37 -25.79 -2.93
CA GLU A 49 -5.92 -25.16 -4.19
C GLU A 49 -6.41 -23.71 -4.35
N LEU A 50 -7.59 -23.38 -3.83
CA LEU A 50 -8.13 -22.02 -3.89
C LEU A 50 -7.35 -21.05 -3.00
N ASP A 51 -6.86 -21.51 -1.84
CA ASP A 51 -6.02 -20.68 -0.96
C ASP A 51 -4.69 -20.36 -1.66
N TRP A 52 -4.09 -21.36 -2.30
CA TRP A 52 -2.88 -21.19 -3.10
C TRP A 52 -3.08 -20.28 -4.31
N GLN A 53 -4.22 -20.40 -5.01
CA GLN A 53 -4.57 -19.51 -6.11
C GLN A 53 -4.75 -18.06 -5.63
N ALA A 54 -5.40 -17.87 -4.47
CA ALA A 54 -5.60 -16.56 -3.88
C ALA A 54 -4.26 -15.90 -3.53
N LEU A 55 -3.35 -16.62 -2.89
CA LEU A 55 -2.00 -16.13 -2.55
C LEU A 55 -1.25 -15.66 -3.81
N ARG A 56 -1.13 -16.53 -4.82
CA ARG A 56 -0.44 -16.19 -6.08
C ARG A 56 -1.07 -14.99 -6.79
N SER A 57 -2.41 -14.89 -6.76
CA SER A 57 -3.13 -13.78 -7.38
C SER A 57 -2.86 -12.45 -6.66
N ALA A 58 -2.78 -12.48 -5.33
CA ALA A 58 -2.47 -11.32 -4.51
C ALA A 58 -1.01 -10.86 -4.69
N GLU A 59 -0.05 -11.79 -4.68
CA GLU A 59 1.36 -11.50 -4.99
C GLU A 59 1.51 -10.83 -6.37
N ALA A 60 0.84 -11.39 -7.40
CA ALA A 60 0.86 -10.82 -8.73
C ALA A 60 0.21 -9.43 -8.79
N ARG A 61 -0.80 -9.15 -7.96
CA ARG A 61 -1.43 -7.83 -7.85
C ARG A 61 -0.47 -6.81 -7.24
N VAL A 62 0.25 -7.18 -6.19
CA VAL A 62 1.29 -6.33 -5.58
C VAL A 62 2.35 -5.98 -6.62
N GLN A 63 2.85 -6.97 -7.38
CA GLN A 63 3.88 -6.72 -8.40
C GLN A 63 3.40 -5.77 -9.51
N ARG A 64 2.14 -5.93 -9.96
CA ARG A 64 1.54 -5.00 -10.93
C ARG A 64 1.37 -3.59 -10.35
N ALA A 65 0.94 -3.48 -9.09
CA ALA A 65 0.76 -2.20 -8.42
C ALA A 65 2.10 -1.48 -8.19
N MET A 66 3.13 -2.19 -7.74
CA MET A 66 4.49 -1.67 -7.61
C MET A 66 5.02 -1.16 -8.95
N THR A 67 4.87 -1.96 -10.02
CA THR A 67 5.30 -1.57 -11.37
C THR A 67 4.60 -0.29 -11.83
N ALA A 68 3.28 -0.20 -11.63
CA ALA A 68 2.50 0.98 -12.00
C ALA A 68 2.90 2.22 -11.16
N PHE A 69 3.14 2.03 -9.86
CA PHE A 69 3.54 3.09 -8.95
C PHE A 69 4.91 3.68 -9.34
N TYR A 70 5.92 2.84 -9.56
CA TYR A 70 7.27 3.29 -9.93
C TYR A 70 7.41 3.76 -11.38
N ALA A 71 6.52 3.33 -12.28
CA ALA A 71 6.49 3.85 -13.66
C ALA A 71 5.96 5.30 -13.73
N ARG A 72 5.30 5.78 -12.68
CA ARG A 72 4.76 7.15 -12.63
C ARG A 72 5.92 8.14 -12.45
N PRO A 73 5.97 9.24 -13.23
CA PRO A 73 6.96 10.28 -13.01
C PRO A 73 6.81 10.80 -11.58
N ALA A 74 7.89 10.80 -10.81
CA ALA A 74 7.88 11.37 -9.46
C ALA A 74 7.40 12.83 -9.56
N ALA A 75 6.28 13.14 -8.90
CA ALA A 75 5.91 14.54 -8.70
C ALA A 75 7.08 15.19 -7.98
N ARG A 76 7.73 16.16 -8.63
CA ARG A 76 8.83 16.89 -7.99
C ARG A 76 8.25 17.59 -6.79
N ARG A 77 8.73 17.22 -5.61
CA ARG A 77 8.50 17.98 -4.39
C ARG A 77 9.16 19.35 -4.59
N ALA A 78 8.37 20.37 -4.87
CA ALA A 78 8.86 21.74 -4.93
C ALA A 78 9.13 22.18 -3.49
N VAL A 79 10.40 22.25 -3.12
CA VAL A 79 10.84 22.89 -1.89
C VAL A 79 10.91 24.39 -2.18
N ALA A 80 9.99 25.15 -1.61
CA ALA A 80 10.00 26.62 -1.58
C ALA A 80 10.45 27.10 -0.20
#